data_AF-A0A3D2XG70-F1
#
_entry.id   AF-A0A3D2XG70-F1
#
_cell.length_a   1.000
_cell.length_b   1.000
_cell.length_c   1.000
_cell.angle_alpha   90.00
_cell.angle_beta   90.00
_cell.angle_gamma   90.00
#
_symmetry.space_group_name_H-M   'P 1'
#
loop_
_entity.id
_entity.type
_entity.pdbx_description
1 polymer ?
#
loop_
_entity_poly.entity_id
_entity_poly.type
_entity_poly.pdbx_seq_one_letter_code
_entity_poly.pdbx_strand_id
1 'polypeptide(L)'
;MPFNQTSFKKADIIIQSAALVIIGAIWFFDSDFAMMAFFLGIGGWQLLSMSIHLIQRWNQHNLGRRIYQYTLLSILGIFLISLISATIMIWVLYLLLFVTPLLAFYYLVICYLEIWGRKRI
;
A
#
# COMPACT_ATOMS: atom_id res chain seq x y z
N MET A 1 24.09 2.04 -0.64
CA MET A 1 24.02 3.22 0.25
C MET A 1 22.73 3.12 1.05
N PRO A 2 22.75 3.22 2.39
CA PRO A 2 21.51 3.23 3.16
C PRO A 2 20.73 4.50 2.80
N PHE A 3 19.50 4.35 2.32
CA PHE A 3 18.61 5.48 2.07
C PHE A 3 18.28 6.17 3.39
N ASN A 4 18.06 7.49 3.37
CA ASN A 4 17.57 8.19 4.55
C ASN A 4 16.08 7.86 4.76
N GLN A 5 15.77 7.15 5.85
CA GLN A 5 14.41 6.73 6.22
C GLN A 5 13.38 7.86 6.14
N THR A 6 13.68 9.04 6.69
CA THR A 6 12.74 10.16 6.73
C THR A 6 12.48 10.72 5.33
N SER A 7 13.52 10.79 4.50
CA SER A 7 13.39 11.28 3.12
C SER A 7 12.56 10.31 2.27
N PHE A 8 12.80 8.99 2.43
CA PHE A 8 12.02 7.96 1.76
C PHE A 8 10.54 8.03 2.13
N LYS A 9 10.22 8.11 3.41
CA LYS A 9 8.82 8.20 3.87
C LYS A 9 8.10 9.46 3.40
N LYS A 10 8.80 10.60 3.32
CA LYS A 10 8.24 11.83 2.75
C LYS A 10 7.90 11.65 1.27
N ALA A 11 8.81 11.03 0.51
CA ALA A 11 8.56 10.70 -0.89
C ALA A 11 7.36 9.75 -1.05
N ASP A 12 7.28 8.72 -0.21
CA ASP A 12 6.16 7.78 -0.17
C ASP A 12 4.81 8.45 0.08
N ILE A 13 4.76 9.35 1.08
CA ILE A 13 3.53 10.11 1.37
C ILE A 13 3.11 10.94 0.16
N ILE A 14 4.07 11.63 -0.48
CA ILE A 14 3.78 12.46 -1.65
C ILE A 14 3.27 11.60 -2.81
N ILE A 15 3.98 10.52 -3.14
CA ILE A 15 3.64 9.62 -4.24
C ILE A 15 2.27 8.99 -4.01
N GLN A 16 2.02 8.47 -2.81
CA GLN A 16 0.75 7.81 -2.52
C GLN A 16 -0.42 8.80 -2.45
N SER A 17 -0.23 9.99 -1.87
CA SER A 17 -1.25 11.05 -1.87
C SER A 17 -1.60 11.47 -3.30
N ALA A 18 -0.57 11.74 -4.12
CA ALA A 18 -0.75 12.13 -5.51
C ALA A 18 -1.45 11.02 -6.31
N ALA A 19 -1.04 9.76 -6.13
CA ALA A 19 -1.68 8.63 -6.79
C ALA A 19 -3.15 8.48 -6.39
N LEU A 20 -3.49 8.60 -5.09
CA LEU A 20 -4.88 8.55 -4.62
C LEU A 20 -5.74 9.66 -5.23
N VAL A 21 -5.23 10.89 -5.31
CA VAL A 21 -5.96 12.04 -5.89
C VAL A 21 -6.10 11.90 -7.41
N ILE A 22 -5.01 11.60 -8.12
CA ILE A 22 -5.02 11.50 -9.59
C ILE A 22 -5.91 10.34 -10.03
N ILE A 23 -5.74 9.15 -9.45
CA ILE A 23 -6.53 7.97 -9.84
C ILE A 23 -7.99 8.15 -9.40
N GLY A 24 -8.23 8.76 -8.23
CA GLY A 24 -9.57 9.14 -7.80
C GLY A 24 -10.27 10.11 -8.76
N ALA A 25 -9.52 11.06 -9.36
CA ALA A 25 -10.05 11.94 -10.40
C ALA A 25 -10.34 11.19 -11.71
N ILE A 26 -9.42 10.31 -12.14
CA ILE A 26 -9.57 9.48 -13.34
C ILE A 26 -10.82 8.59 -13.26
N TRP A 27 -11.19 8.11 -12.06
CA TRP A 27 -12.39 7.29 -11.86
C TRP A 27 -13.65 7.91 -12.45
N PHE A 28 -13.80 9.24 -12.42
CA PHE A 28 -14.97 9.93 -12.95
C PHE A 28 -15.03 9.98 -14.49
N PHE A 29 -13.93 9.64 -15.17
CA PHE A 29 -13.82 9.65 -16.63
C PHE A 29 -13.64 8.25 -17.22
N ASP A 30 -12.89 7.39 -16.53
CA ASP A 30 -12.58 6.03 -16.95
C ASP A 30 -12.39 5.14 -15.70
N SER A 31 -13.48 4.52 -15.26
CA SER A 31 -13.47 3.66 -14.08
C SER A 31 -12.62 2.41 -14.29
N ASP A 32 -12.56 1.85 -15.50
CA ASP A 32 -11.82 0.61 -15.77
C ASP A 32 -10.31 0.87 -15.69
N PHE A 33 -9.85 1.96 -16.31
CA PHE A 33 -8.46 2.39 -16.18
C PHE A 33 -8.11 2.78 -14.75
N ALA A 34 -9.01 3.49 -14.05
CA ALA A 34 -8.80 3.83 -12.64
C ALA A 34 -8.68 2.58 -11.75
N MET A 35 -9.53 1.57 -11.96
CA MET A 35 -9.48 0.28 -11.26
C MET A 35 -8.14 -0.42 -11.49
N MET A 36 -7.70 -0.50 -12.75
CA MET A 36 -6.39 -1.08 -13.09
C MET A 36 -5.24 -0.30 -12.44
N ALA A 37 -5.29 1.04 -12.46
CA ALA A 37 -4.27 1.90 -11.87
C ALA A 37 -4.23 1.80 -10.34
N PHE A 38 -5.38 1.66 -9.66
CA PHE A 38 -5.44 1.37 -8.24
C PHE A 38 -4.75 0.04 -7.92
N PHE A 39 -5.09 -1.00 -8.67
CA PHE A 39 -4.57 -2.34 -8.42
C PHE A 39 -3.07 -2.45 -8.71
N LEU A 40 -2.64 -2.15 -9.94
CA LEU A 40 -1.25 -2.31 -10.36
C LEU A 40 -0.35 -1.17 -9.87
N GLY A 41 -0.84 0.07 -9.94
CA GLY A 41 -0.08 1.25 -9.56
C GLY A 41 0.06 1.38 -8.05
N ILE A 42 -1.06 1.63 -7.35
CA ILE A 42 -1.02 1.82 -5.89
C ILE A 42 -0.65 0.52 -5.17
N GLY A 43 -1.28 -0.60 -5.53
CA GLY A 43 -0.95 -1.91 -4.92
C GLY A 43 0.50 -2.32 -5.17
N GLY A 44 1.03 -2.13 -6.38
CA GLY A 44 2.44 -2.38 -6.70
C GLY A 44 3.38 -1.49 -5.89
N TRP A 45 3.08 -0.20 -5.77
CA TRP A 45 3.89 0.72 -4.95
C TRP A 45 3.89 0.33 -3.47
N GLN A 46 2.76 -0.11 -2.92
CA GLN A 46 2.67 -0.60 -1.54
C GLN A 46 3.61 -1.79 -1.29
N LEU A 47 3.62 -2.78 -2.19
CA LEU A 47 4.50 -3.94 -2.09
C LEU A 47 5.98 -3.56 -2.18
N LEU A 48 6.32 -2.67 -3.11
CA LEU A 48 7.69 -2.18 -3.27
C LEU A 48 8.16 -1.42 -2.02
N SER A 49 7.34 -0.49 -1.54
CA SER A 49 7.66 0.31 -0.36
C SER A 49 7.78 -0.55 0.90
N MET A 50 6.87 -1.52 1.09
CA MET A 50 6.96 -2.49 2.17
C MET A 50 8.29 -3.26 2.11
N SER A 51 8.69 -3.72 0.93
CA SER A 51 9.93 -4.48 0.74
C SER A 51 11.15 -3.68 1.16
N ILE A 52 11.21 -2.39 0.80
CA ILE A 52 12.28 -1.49 1.23
C ILE A 52 12.30 -1.34 2.76
N HIS A 53 11.14 -1.17 3.39
CA HIS A 53 11.02 -1.06 4.84
C HIS A 53 11.46 -2.34 5.59
N LEU A 54 11.18 -3.52 5.02
CA LEU A 54 11.60 -4.81 5.58
C LEU A 54 13.12 -5.00 5.44
N ILE A 55 13.68 -4.74 4.26
CA ILE A 55 15.12 -4.86 4.00
C ILE A 55 15.93 -3.92 4.90
N GLN A 56 15.49 -2.67 5.04
CA GLN A 56 16.17 -1.67 5.86
C GLN A 56 15.83 -1.78 7.36
N ARG A 57 14.94 -2.71 7.75
CA ARG A 57 14.45 -2.90 9.13
C ARG A 57 13.93 -1.62 9.79
N TRP A 58 13.35 -0.73 8.99
CA TRP A 58 12.82 0.55 9.46
C TRP A 58 11.53 0.38 10.25
N ASN A 59 11.49 0.93 11.46
CA ASN A 59 10.32 0.98 12.34
C ASN A 59 9.62 -0.37 12.59
N GLN A 60 10.40 -1.46 12.59
CA GLN A 60 9.90 -2.82 12.83
C GLN A 60 9.40 -3.03 14.28
N HIS A 61 9.53 -2.03 15.15
CA HIS A 61 9.01 -2.05 16.52
C HIS A 61 7.63 -1.37 16.65
N ASN A 62 7.20 -0.58 15.67
CA ASN A 62 5.91 0.11 15.71
C ASN A 62 4.77 -0.89 15.43
N LEU A 63 3.75 -0.90 16.29
CA LEU A 63 2.64 -1.85 16.18
C LEU A 63 1.84 -1.65 14.90
N GLY A 64 1.51 -0.40 14.55
CA GLY A 64 0.75 -0.06 13.34
C GLY A 64 1.47 -0.53 12.07
N ARG A 65 2.79 -0.34 12.00
CA ARG A 65 3.66 -0.80 10.92
C ARG A 65 3.65 -2.33 10.79
N ARG A 66 3.75 -3.05 11.90
CA ARG A 66 3.70 -4.52 11.90
C ARG A 66 2.35 -5.04 11.40
N ILE A 67 1.26 -4.46 11.91
CA ILE A 67 -0.10 -4.81 11.47
C ILE A 67 -0.22 -4.59 9.96
N TYR A 68 0.20 -3.42 9.46
CA TYR A 68 0.20 -3.12 8.03
C TYR A 68 0.98 -4.17 7.21
N GLN A 69 2.20 -4.51 7.62
CA GLN A 69 3.05 -5.45 6.92
C GLN A 69 2.43 -6.85 6.88
N TYR A 70 1.92 -7.35 8.01
CA TYR A 70 1.27 -8.65 8.05
C TYR A 70 -0.02 -8.67 7.22
N THR A 71 -0.84 -7.61 7.28
CA THR A 71 -2.03 -7.49 6.43
C THR A 71 -1.66 -7.53 4.94
N LEU A 72 -0.65 -6.76 4.52
CA LEU A 72 -0.22 -6.73 3.12
C LEU A 72 0.37 -8.08 2.68
N LEU A 73 1.15 -8.75 3.54
CA LEU A 73 1.67 -10.09 3.28
C LEU A 73 0.57 -11.15 3.19
N SER A 74 -0.44 -11.09 4.07
CA SER A 74 -1.59 -11.99 4.03
C SER A 74 -2.40 -11.79 2.75
N ILE A 75 -2.64 -10.53 2.36
CA ILE A 75 -3.29 -10.19 1.09
C ILE A 75 -2.51 -10.75 -0.10
N LEU A 76 -1.18 -10.57 -0.12
CA LEU A 76 -0.32 -11.12 -1.16
C LEU A 76 -0.40 -12.65 -1.19
N GLY A 77 -0.38 -13.31 -0.03
CA GLY A 77 -0.54 -14.76 0.07
C GLY A 77 -1.88 -15.25 -0.46
N ILE A 78 -2.99 -14.59 -0.09
CA ILE A 78 -4.33 -14.89 -0.60
C ILE A 78 -4.38 -14.72 -2.13
N PHE A 79 -3.80 -13.63 -2.64
CA PHE A 79 -3.71 -13.39 -4.08
C PHE A 79 -2.94 -14.49 -4.80
N LEU A 80 -1.77 -14.90 -4.29
CA LEU A 80 -0.97 -15.97 -4.88
C LEU A 80 -1.70 -17.33 -4.86
N ILE A 81 -2.41 -17.66 -3.77
CA ILE A 81 -3.22 -18.88 -3.68
C ILE A 81 -4.38 -18.82 -4.69
N SER A 82 -4.98 -17.65 -4.89
CA SER A 82 -6.09 -17.48 -5.82
C SER A 82 -5.72 -17.81 -7.28
N LEU A 83 -4.43 -17.75 -7.64
CA LEU A 83 -3.95 -18.09 -8.99
C LEU A 83 -4.21 -19.56 -9.39
N ILE A 84 -4.55 -20.44 -8.44
CA ILE A 84 -4.92 -21.83 -8.69
C ILE A 84 -6.29 -21.95 -9.40
N SER A 85 -7.16 -20.94 -9.27
CA SER A 85 -8.50 -20.96 -9.86
C SER A 85 -8.93 -19.58 -10.34
N ALA A 86 -9.26 -19.46 -11.62
CA ALA A 86 -9.74 -18.21 -12.22
C ALA A 86 -10.98 -17.65 -11.47
N THR A 87 -11.89 -18.53 -11.03
CA THR A 87 -13.08 -18.12 -10.27
C THR A 87 -12.71 -17.48 -8.93
N ILE A 88 -11.78 -18.08 -8.18
CA ILE A 88 -11.31 -17.54 -6.89
C ILE A 88 -10.55 -16.24 -7.12
N MET A 89 -9.70 -16.18 -8.16
CA MET A 89 -8.94 -15.00 -8.52
C MET A 89 -9.83 -13.79 -8.78
N ILE A 90 -10.94 -13.95 -9.52
CA ILE A 90 -11.89 -12.86 -9.80
C ILE A 90 -12.44 -12.29 -8.48
N TRP A 91 -12.87 -13.14 -7.55
CA TRP A 91 -13.38 -12.67 -6.25
C TRP A 91 -12.33 -11.93 -5.44
N VAL A 92 -11.09 -12.41 -5.45
CA VAL A 92 -9.97 -11.74 -4.76
C VAL A 92 -9.67 -10.37 -5.40
N LEU A 93 -9.65 -10.27 -6.74
CA LEU A 93 -9.48 -9.00 -7.43
C LEU A 93 -10.58 -7.99 -7.09
N TYR A 94 -11.84 -8.44 -7.04
CA TYR A 94 -12.96 -7.59 -6.60
C TYR A 94 -12.80 -7.09 -5.17
N LEU A 95 -12.36 -7.95 -4.24
CA LEU A 95 -12.08 -7.54 -2.86
C LEU A 95 -10.94 -6.51 -2.82
N LEU A 96 -9.88 -6.74 -3.58
CA LEU A 96 -8.70 -5.86 -3.63
C LEU A 96 -9.01 -4.48 -4.19
N LEU A 97 -10.07 -4.34 -4.97
CA LEU A 97 -10.55 -3.05 -5.45
C LEU A 97 -10.86 -2.08 -4.31
N PHE A 98 -11.50 -2.57 -3.26
CA PHE A 98 -11.92 -1.78 -2.11
C PHE A 98 -10.84 -1.76 -1.02
N VAL A 99 -10.13 -2.87 -0.84
CA VAL A 99 -9.10 -2.99 0.21
C VAL A 99 -7.87 -2.15 -0.12
N THR A 100 -7.43 -2.10 -1.39
CA THR A 100 -6.22 -1.36 -1.79
C THR A 100 -6.26 0.13 -1.43
N PRO A 101 -7.31 0.91 -1.74
CA PRO A 101 -7.38 2.33 -1.36
C PRO A 101 -7.47 2.54 0.16
N LEU A 102 -8.20 1.69 0.89
CA LEU A 102 -8.24 1.74 2.35
C LEU A 102 -6.86 1.48 2.97
N LEU A 103 -6.15 0.48 2.44
CA LEU A 103 -4.81 0.12 2.88
C LEU A 103 -3.79 1.21 2.53
N ALA A 104 -3.98 1.91 1.40
CA ALA A 104 -3.16 3.06 1.02
C ALA A 104 -3.34 4.21 2.02
N PHE A 105 -4.59 4.53 2.37
CA PHE A 105 -4.88 5.54 3.37
C PHE A 105 -4.29 5.18 4.74
N TYR A 106 -4.44 3.92 5.17
CA TYR A 106 -3.84 3.44 6.42
C TYR A 106 -2.32 3.56 6.42
N TYR A 107 -1.65 3.21 5.31
CA TYR A 107 -0.20 3.38 5.16
C TYR A 107 0.23 4.84 5.28
N LEU A 108 -0.51 5.74 4.61
CA LEU A 108 -0.25 7.18 4.64
C LEU A 108 -0.32 7.73 6.07
N VAL A 109 -1.34 7.33 6.84
CA VAL A 109 -1.49 7.69 8.25
C VAL A 109 -0.30 7.18 9.08
N ILE A 110 0.13 5.93 8.89
CA ILE A 110 1.31 5.39 9.59
C ILE A 110 2.55 6.24 9.26
N CYS A 111 2.85 6.47 7.99
CA CYS A 111 4.01 7.26 7.59
C CYS A 111 3.96 8.69 8.14
N TYR A 112 2.78 9.32 8.16
CA TYR A 112 2.58 10.64 8.73
C TYR A 112 2.87 10.64 10.25
N LEU A 113 2.30 9.69 10.98
CA LEU A 113 2.52 9.55 12.43
C LEU A 113 3.97 9.20 12.76
N GLU A 114 4.67 8.47 11.91
CA GLU A 114 6.08 8.14 12.13
C GLU A 114 7.03 9.33 11.87
N ILE A 115 6.65 10.28 11.00
CA ILE A 115 7.45 11.48 10.70
C ILE A 115 7.12 12.62 11.66
N TRP A 116 5.84 12.88 11.91
CA TRP A 116 5.37 14.07 12.65
C TRP A 116 4.70 13.74 13.99
N GLY A 117 4.21 12.51 14.18
CA GLY A 117 3.70 12.05 15.46
C GLY A 117 4.84 11.74 16.43
N ARG A 118 4.77 12.25 17.66
CA ARG A 118 5.72 11.89 18.72
C ARG A 118 5.78 10.36 18.86
N LYS A 119 7.00 9.80 18.93
CA LYS A 119 7.39 8.37 18.96
C LYS A 119 6.70 7.46 20.02
N ARG A 120 5.37 7.44 20.14
CA ARG A 120 4.65 6.51 21.00
C ARG A 120 3.37 6.03 20.32
N ILE A 121 3.53 5.08 19.41
CA ILE A 121 2.53 4.06 19.06
C ILE A 121 3.27 2.75 18.80
#